data_AF-A0A851HGW4-F1
#
_entry.id   AF-A0A851HGW4-F1
#
_cell.length_a   1.000
_cell.length_b   1.000
_cell.length_c   1.000
_cell.angle_alpha   90.00
_cell.angle_beta   90.00
_cell.angle_gamma   90.00
#
_symmetry.space_group_name_H-M   'P 1'
#
loop_
_entity.id
_entity.type
_entity.pdbx_description
1 polymer ?
#
loop_
_entity_poly.entity_id
_entity_poly.type
_entity_poly.pdbx_seq_one_letter_code
_entity_poly.pdbx_strand_id
1 'polypeptide(L)' 'MLLSKEEKKEIIKNNSNKEGDTGSTKVQIALLNREIEELNKHFKQHPGDFHSKRGLLTKNKKRNTLIRYSQKKQN' A
#
# COMPACT_ATOMS: atom_id res chain seq x y z
N MET A 1 7.30 4.38 -8.62
CA MET A 1 7.48 3.08 -9.33
C MET A 1 6.19 2.31 -9.35
N LEU A 2 5.98 1.54 -10.41
CA LEU A 2 4.81 0.67 -10.60
C LEU A 2 5.19 -0.73 -10.10
N LEU A 3 4.41 -1.30 -9.18
CA LEU A 3 4.55 -2.73 -8.83
C LEU A 3 4.26 -3.59 -10.06
N SER A 4 5.02 -4.69 -10.22
CA SER A 4 4.73 -5.67 -11.28
C SER A 4 3.33 -6.28 -11.08
N LYS A 5 2.71 -6.71 -12.18
CA LYS A 5 1.42 -7.41 -12.14
C LYS A 5 1.52 -8.69 -11.32
N GLU A 6 2.68 -9.35 -11.33
CA GLU A 6 2.95 -10.59 -10.61
C GLU A 6 3.02 -10.33 -9.10
N GLU A 7 3.82 -9.35 -8.67
CA GLU A 7 3.92 -8.95 -7.26
C GLU A 7 2.55 -8.54 -6.69
N LYS A 8 1.74 -7.80 -7.46
CA LYS A 8 0.38 -7.43 -7.03
C LYS A 8 -0.50 -8.65 -6.82
N LYS A 9 -0.48 -9.61 -7.75
CA LYS A 9 -1.27 -10.84 -7.65
C LYS A 9 -0.86 -11.65 -6.43
N GLU A 10 0.43 -11.75 -6.16
CA GLU A 10 0.96 -12.50 -5.02
C GLU A 10 0.55 -11.85 -3.69
N ILE A 11 0.66 -10.53 -3.57
CA ILE A 11 0.23 -9.79 -2.38
C ILE A 11 -1.27 -9.94 -2.15
N ILE A 12 -2.07 -9.86 -3.21
CA ILE A 12 -3.52 -10.08 -3.14
C ILE A 12 -3.76 -11.50 -2.62
N LYS A 13 -3.21 -12.53 -3.29
CA LYS A 13 -3.42 -13.93 -2.90
C LYS A 13 -3.07 -14.21 -1.44
N ASN A 14 -1.98 -13.63 -0.93
CA ASN A 14 -1.52 -13.84 0.45
C ASN A 14 -2.36 -13.09 1.51
N ASN A 15 -3.09 -12.04 1.11
CA ASN A 15 -3.84 -11.18 2.04
C ASN A 15 -5.36 -11.21 1.84
N SER A 16 -5.84 -11.84 0.77
CA SER A 16 -7.27 -12.04 0.49
C SER A 16 -7.89 -12.99 1.51
N ASN A 17 -9.11 -12.68 1.97
CA ASN A 17 -9.86 -13.59 2.86
C ASN A 17 -10.60 -14.69 2.07
N LYS A 18 -10.86 -14.46 0.78
CA LYS A 18 -11.52 -15.38 -0.13
C LYS A 18 -10.95 -15.22 -1.53
N GLU A 19 -11.08 -16.25 -2.37
CA GLU A 19 -10.71 -16.15 -3.77
C GLU A 19 -11.52 -15.03 -4.46
N GLY A 20 -10.83 -14.15 -5.17
CA GLY A 20 -11.41 -12.96 -5.81
C GLY A 20 -11.56 -11.72 -4.93
N ASP A 21 -11.17 -11.76 -3.64
CA ASP A 21 -11.18 -10.58 -2.78
C ASP A 21 -10.00 -9.65 -3.07
N THR A 22 -10.20 -8.72 -3.99
CA THR A 22 -9.22 -7.67 -4.36
C THR A 22 -9.44 -6.36 -3.60
N GLY A 23 -10.57 -6.23 -2.89
CA GLY A 23 -11.07 -4.96 -2.36
C GLY A 23 -11.02 -4.84 -0.84
N SER A 24 -10.78 -5.92 -0.10
CA SER A 24 -10.79 -5.87 1.36
C SER A 24 -9.74 -4.91 1.93
N THR A 25 -10.06 -4.34 3.09
CA THR A 25 -9.20 -3.41 3.81
C THR A 25 -7.80 -4.00 4.05
N LYS A 26 -7.71 -5.31 4.33
CA LYS A 26 -6.45 -6.03 4.53
C LYS A 26 -5.59 -6.04 3.26
N VAL A 27 -6.17 -6.42 2.12
CA VAL A 27 -5.48 -6.43 0.81
C VAL A 27 -5.03 -5.02 0.41
N GLN A 28 -5.90 -4.02 0.57
CA GLN A 28 -5.55 -2.63 0.24
C GLN A 28 -4.40 -2.10 1.11
N ILE A 29 -4.39 -2.41 2.41
CA ILE A 29 -3.29 -2.02 3.32
C ILE A 29 -1.98 -2.70 2.89
N ALA A 30 -2.01 -4.00 2.58
CA ALA A 30 -0.83 -4.75 2.16
C ALA A 30 -0.21 -4.19 0.86
N LEU A 31 -1.05 -3.88 -0.14
CA LEU A 31 -0.61 -3.25 -1.38
C LEU A 31 0.02 -1.87 -1.15
N LEU A 32 -0.63 -1.02 -0.35
CA LEU A 32 -0.10 0.31 -0.01
C LEU A 32 1.23 0.21 0.74
N ASN A 33 1.38 -0.76 1.64
CA ASN A 33 2.62 -0.97 2.38
C ASN A 33 3.78 -1.29 1.44
N ARG A 34 3.61 -2.27 0.54
CA ARG A 34 4.65 -2.62 -0.42
C ARG A 34 5.04 -1.43 -1.30
N GLU A 35 4.06 -0.67 -1.78
CA GLU A 35 4.31 0.54 -2.57
C GLU A 35 5.09 1.62 -1.80
N ILE A 36 4.77 1.80 -0.51
CA ILE A 36 5.46 2.75 0.37
C ILE A 36 6.91 2.31 0.61
N GLU A 37 7.15 1.02 0.84
CA GLU A 37 8.51 0.49 1.02
C GLU A 37 9.39 0.70 -0.22
N GLU A 38 8.87 0.44 -1.42
CA GLU A 38 9.61 0.69 -2.66
C GLU A 38 9.88 2.18 -2.88
N LEU A 39 8.91 3.05 -2.59
CA LEU A 39 9.10 4.50 -2.66
C LEU A 39 10.15 4.98 -1.64
N ASN A 40 10.17 4.43 -0.43
CA ASN A 40 11.18 4.76 0.56
C ASN A 40 12.60 4.36 0.09
N LYS A 41 12.75 3.20 -0.54
CA LYS A 41 14.03 2.80 -1.16
C LYS A 41 14.45 3.76 -2.27
N HIS A 42 13.52 4.15 -3.14
CA HIS A 42 13.74 5.15 -4.20
C HIS A 42 14.25 6.48 -3.63
N PHE A 43 13.63 7.00 -2.57
CA PHE A 43 14.06 8.28 -1.98
C PHE A 43 15.41 8.23 -1.28
N LYS A 44 15.88 7.05 -0.84
CA LYS A 44 17.26 6.90 -0.34
C LYS A 44 18.28 7.15 -1.46
N GLN A 45 17.97 6.73 -2.69
CA GLN A 45 18.82 6.95 -3.86
C GLN A 45 18.59 8.33 -4.50
N HIS A 46 17.36 8.84 -4.43
CA HIS A 46 16.93 10.10 -5.05
C HIS A 46 16.30 11.07 -4.03
N PRO A 47 17.12 11.68 -3.14
CA PRO A 47 16.61 12.55 -2.08
C PRO A 47 15.94 13.85 -2.60
N GLY A 48 16.30 14.30 -3.81
CA GLY A 48 15.77 15.51 -4.44
C GLY A 48 14.40 15.36 -5.12
N ASP A 49 13.81 14.17 -5.15
CA ASP A 49 12.50 13.95 -5.79
C ASP A 49 11.34 14.35 -4.84
N PHE A 50 11.03 15.64 -4.81
CA PHE A 50 9.96 16.20 -3.98
C PHE A 50 8.55 15.94 -4.53
N HIS A 51 8.41 15.81 -5.85
CA HIS A 51 7.12 15.56 -6.50
C HIS A 51 6.60 14.18 -6.12
N SER A 52 7.45 13.15 -6.18
CA SER A 52 7.07 11.80 -5.77
C SER A 52 6.87 11.70 -4.26
N LYS A 53 7.59 12.49 -3.43
CA LYS A 53 7.38 12.53 -1.96
C LYS A 53 5.97 12.97 -1.60
N ARG A 54 5.38 13.90 -2.34
CA ARG A 54 3.96 14.27 -2.14
C ARG A 54 3.04 13.07 -2.36
N GLY A 55 3.29 12.28 -3.41
CA GLY A 55 2.56 11.03 -3.65
C GLY A 55 2.70 10.03 -2.51
N LEU A 56 3.92 9.88 -1.95
CA LEU A 56 4.16 9.04 -0.77
C LEU A 56 3.34 9.48 0.45
N LEU A 57 3.29 10.79 0.73
CA LEU A 57 2.49 11.33 1.85
C LEU A 57 1.00 11.02 1.68
N THR A 58 0.46 11.15 0.47
CA THR A 58 -0.94 10.79 0.18
C THR A 58 -1.19 9.29 0.42
N LYS A 59 -0.27 8.41 -0.01
CA LYS A 59 -0.37 6.97 0.24
C LYS A 59 -0.34 6.64 1.74
N ASN A 60 0.57 7.26 2.51
CA ASN A 60 0.63 7.12 3.96
C ASN A 60 -0.68 7.54 4.63
N LYS A 61 -1.25 8.68 4.22
CA LYS A 61 -2.56 9.15 4.73
C LYS A 61 -3.66 8.13 4.44
N LYS A 62 -3.75 7.63 3.21
CA LYS A 62 -4.75 6.62 2.80
C LYS A 62 -4.61 5.34 3.63
N ARG A 63 -3.38 4.84 3.81
CA ARG A 63 -3.11 3.66 4.65
C ARG A 63 -3.57 3.89 6.10
N ASN A 64 -3.26 5.04 6.69
CA ASN A 64 -3.69 5.37 8.05
C ASN A 64 -5.23 5.44 8.18
N THR A 65 -5.92 5.99 7.18
CA THR A 65 -7.40 5.98 7.14
C THR A 65 -7.96 4.56 7.10
N LEU A 66 -7.39 3.68 6.28
CA LEU A 66 -7.84 2.28 6.19
C LEU A 66 -7.59 1.50 7.49
N ILE A 67 -6.45 1.71 8.15
CA ILE A 67 -6.15 1.12 9.46
C ILE A 67 -7.18 1.57 10.50
N ARG A 68 -7.44 2.89 10.58
CA ARG A 68 -8.45 3.44 11.50
C ARG A 68 -9.84 2.88 11.21
N TYR A 69 -10.21 2.75 9.94
CA TYR A 69 -11.48 2.14 9.54
C TYR A 69 -11.56 0.67 9.99
N SER A 70 -10.49 -0.10 9.79
CA SER A 70 -10.44 -1.50 10.21
C SER A 70 -10.56 -1.64 11.73
N GLN A 71 -9.86 -0.80 12.49
CA GLN A 71 -9.92 -0.79 13.95
C GLN A 71 -11.32 -0.42 14.45
N LYS A 72 -11.93 0.64 13.88
CA LYS A 72 -13.29 1.06 14.23
C LYS A 72 -14.34 -0.02 13.95
N LYS A 73 -14.13 -0.86 12.93
CA LYS A 73 -15.06 -1.94 12.57
C LYS A 73 -14.91 -3.19 13.46
N GLN A 74 -13.77 -3.35 14.13
CA GLN A 74 -13.53 -4.47 15.06
C GLN A 74 -13.92 -4.17 16.50
N ASN A 75 -14.16 -2.89 16.83
CA ASN A 75 -14.85 -2.45 18.04
C ASN A 75 -16.35 -2.31 17.78
#